data_AF-A0A183VEQ3-F1
#
_entry.id   AF-A0A183VEQ3-F1
#
_cell.length_a   1.000
_cell.length_b   1.000
_cell.length_c   1.000
_cell.angle_alpha   90.00
_cell.angle_beta   90.00
_cell.angle_gamma   90.00
#
_symmetry.space_group_name_H-M   'P 1'
#
loop_
_entity.id
_entity.type
_entity.pdbx_description
1 polymer ?
#
loop_
_entity_poly.entity_id
_entity_poly.type
_entity_poly.pdbx_seq_one_letter_code
_entity_poly.pdbx_strand_id
1 'polypeptide(L)'
;MRLQSEAQRVQEAGGMVLWFQGELRVNGILNLTRSLGDIHGRPMISSEPDTLSFELDGSEYLLMLACDGVWDTFNEAEVYNHVKEFVSTTTPKRYAKLSEYVTTRAKDAGATDNLTLICVFLRPVADLWALFN
;
A
#
# COMPACT_ATOMS: atom_id res chain seq x y z
N MET A 1 -1.37 -7.07 9.57
CA MET A 1 -2.49 -7.88 9.06
C MET A 1 -2.24 -9.34 9.40
N ARG A 2 -3.07 -10.00 10.22
CA ARG A 2 -2.89 -11.41 10.57
C ARG A 2 -3.62 -12.28 9.53
N LEU A 3 -2.95 -12.71 8.46
CA LEU A 3 -3.54 -13.55 7.40
C LEU A 3 -4.34 -14.75 7.94
N GLN A 4 -3.87 -15.32 9.06
CA GLN A 4 -4.54 -16.43 9.75
C GLN A 4 -5.92 -16.04 10.30
N SER A 5 -6.09 -14.82 10.83
CA SER A 5 -7.40 -14.38 11.34
C SER A 5 -8.38 -14.13 10.19
N GLU A 6 -7.92 -13.65 9.04
CA GLU A 6 -8.78 -13.44 7.88
C GLU A 6 -9.24 -14.75 7.26
N ALA A 7 -8.36 -15.75 7.15
CA ALA A 7 -8.73 -17.07 6.66
C ALA A 7 -9.76 -17.75 7.58
N GLN A 8 -9.56 -17.66 8.90
CA GLN A 8 -10.53 -18.16 9.88
C GLN A 8 -11.89 -17.47 9.74
N ARG A 9 -11.92 -16.14 9.63
CA ARG A 9 -13.16 -15.36 9.45
C ARG A 9 -13.91 -15.81 8.19
N VAL A 10 -13.21 -16.03 7.07
CA VAL A 10 -13.83 -16.52 5.83
C VAL A 10 -14.45 -17.90 6.03
N GLN A 11 -13.76 -18.81 6.75
CA GLN A 11 -14.27 -20.15 7.05
C GLN A 11 -15.50 -20.14 7.98
N GLU A 12 -15.48 -19.31 9.02
CA GLU A 12 -16.62 -19.10 9.93
C GLU A 12 -17.85 -18.52 9.20
N ALA A 13 -17.62 -17.71 8.15
CA ALA A 13 -18.66 -17.21 7.26
C ALA A 13 -19.16 -18.24 6.22
N GLY A 14 -18.67 -19.49 6.26
CA GLY A 14 -19.05 -20.58 5.36
C GLY A 14 -18.31 -20.59 4.02
N GLY A 15 -17.26 -19.77 3.87
CA GLY A 15 -16.39 -19.74 2.70
C GLY A 15 -15.19 -20.68 2.80
N MET A 16 -14.43 -20.75 1.71
CA MET A 16 -13.15 -21.46 1.65
C MET A 16 -12.06 -20.53 1.13
N VAL A 17 -10.82 -20.74 1.56
CA VAL A 17 -9.64 -20.11 0.96
C VAL A 17 -8.89 -21.17 0.18
N LEU A 18 -8.83 -21.02 -1.14
CA LEU A 18 -8.31 -22.03 -2.07
C LEU A 18 -7.07 -21.52 -2.77
N TRP A 19 -6.05 -22.36 -2.92
CA TRP A 19 -4.91 -22.06 -3.77
C TRP A 19 -5.29 -22.22 -5.24
N PHE A 20 -5.34 -21.11 -5.99
CA PHE A 20 -5.75 -21.08 -7.39
C PHE A 20 -4.95 -20.04 -8.18
N GLN A 21 -4.39 -20.45 -9.33
CA GLN A 21 -3.56 -19.61 -10.19
C GLN A 21 -2.37 -18.92 -9.48
N GLY A 22 -1.76 -19.60 -8.49
CA GLY A 22 -0.59 -19.11 -7.79
C GLY A 22 -0.88 -18.23 -6.57
N GLU A 23 -2.15 -18.02 -6.23
CA GLU A 23 -2.58 -17.17 -5.12
C GLU A 23 -3.67 -17.84 -4.28
N LEU A 24 -3.87 -17.34 -3.06
CA LEU A 24 -4.98 -17.75 -2.20
C LEU A 24 -6.22 -16.94 -2.54
N ARG A 25 -7.32 -17.60 -2.87
CA ARG A 25 -8.56 -16.93 -3.28
C ARG A 25 -9.76 -17.41 -2.47
N VAL A 26 -10.58 -16.46 -2.02
CA VAL A 26 -11.87 -16.75 -1.38
C VAL A 26 -12.79 -17.39 -2.41
N ASN A 27 -13.24 -18.61 -2.11
CA ASN A 27 -14.03 -19.48 -2.98
C ASN A 27 -13.44 -19.65 -4.39
N GLY A 28 -12.12 -19.50 -4.53
CA GLY A 28 -11.43 -19.57 -5.83
C GLY A 28 -11.60 -18.33 -6.73
N ILE A 29 -12.22 -17.26 -6.25
CA ILE A 29 -12.55 -16.07 -7.06
C ILE A 29 -11.64 -14.90 -6.71
N LEU A 30 -11.75 -14.36 -5.49
CA LEU A 30 -11.13 -13.08 -5.10
C LEU A 30 -9.90 -13.31 -4.20
N ASN A 31 -8.77 -12.68 -4.52
CA ASN A 31 -7.56 -12.67 -3.67
C ASN A 31 -7.63 -11.58 -2.57
N LEU A 32 -8.84 -11.29 -2.08
CA LEU A 32 -9.10 -10.35 -0.99
C LEU A 32 -10.15 -10.98 -0.07
N THR A 33 -10.06 -10.67 1.21
CA THR A 33 -11.06 -11.09 2.20
C THR A 33 -11.99 -9.94 2.60
N ARG A 34 -11.63 -8.70 2.26
CA ARG A 34 -12.41 -7.50 2.55
C ARG A 34 -12.42 -6.58 1.33
N SER A 35 -13.56 -5.97 1.05
CA SER A 35 -13.73 -5.06 -0.08
C SER A 35 -14.95 -4.17 0.11
N LEU A 36 -14.90 -2.98 -0.50
CA LEU A 36 -16.08 -2.14 -0.67
C LEU A 36 -16.90 -2.67 -1.85
N GLY A 37 -18.22 -2.79 -1.66
CA GLY A 37 -19.08 -3.39 -2.67
C GLY A 37 -19.16 -4.91 -2.50
N ASP A 38 -18.66 -5.66 -3.49
CA ASP A 38 -18.64 -7.13 -3.61
C ASP A 38 -19.86 -7.84 -2.99
N ILE A 39 -21.05 -7.36 -3.35
CA ILE A 39 -22.32 -7.76 -2.71
C ILE A 39 -22.53 -9.28 -2.80
N HIS A 40 -22.19 -9.88 -3.94
CA HIS A 40 -22.31 -11.32 -4.17
C HIS A 40 -21.26 -12.15 -3.39
N GLY A 41 -20.18 -11.53 -2.93
CA GLY A 41 -19.15 -12.17 -2.12
C GLY A 41 -19.49 -12.21 -0.63
N ARG A 42 -20.54 -11.51 -0.17
CA ARG A 42 -20.94 -11.49 1.24
C ARG A 42 -21.61 -12.82 1.65
N PRO A 43 -21.41 -13.29 2.89
CA PRO A 43 -20.64 -12.67 3.98
C PRO A 43 -19.13 -12.97 3.97
N MET A 44 -18.64 -13.80 3.04
CA MET A 44 -17.22 -14.20 2.99
C MET A 44 -16.29 -13.01 2.74
N ILE A 45 -16.71 -12.08 1.88
CA ILE A 45 -16.04 -10.79 1.68
C ILE A 45 -16.65 -9.77 2.62
N SER A 46 -15.88 -9.31 3.60
CA SER A 46 -16.35 -8.33 4.58
C SER A 46 -16.30 -6.91 4.02
N SER A 47 -17.30 -6.09 4.34
CA SER A 47 -17.26 -4.63 4.12
C SER A 47 -16.77 -3.86 5.34
N GLU A 48 -16.40 -4.56 6.41
CA GLU A 48 -15.92 -3.95 7.65
C GLU A 48 -14.43 -3.58 7.53
N PRO A 49 -14.07 -2.29 7.66
CA PRO A 49 -12.67 -1.88 7.57
C PRO A 49 -11.87 -2.34 8.79
N ASP A 50 -10.57 -2.51 8.60
CA ASP A 50 -9.62 -2.53 9.72
C ASP A 50 -9.20 -1.09 10.03
N THR A 51 -9.19 -0.71 11.31
CA THR A 51 -8.94 0.67 11.73
C THR A 51 -7.81 0.70 12.75
N LEU A 52 -6.82 1.56 12.50
CA LEU A 52 -5.73 1.86 13.42
C LEU A 52 -5.69 3.36 13.65
N SER A 53 -5.23 3.77 14.83
CA SER A 53 -5.03 5.18 15.19
C SER A 53 -3.67 5.33 15.83
N PHE A 54 -2.96 6.38 15.42
CA PHE A 54 -1.61 6.69 15.88
C PHE A 54 -1.59 8.14 16.34
N GLU A 55 -1.01 8.38 17.50
CA GLU A 55 -0.67 9.74 17.92
C GLU A 55 0.60 10.18 17.20
N LEU A 56 0.59 11.37 16.62
CA LEU A 56 1.75 11.94 15.96
C LEU A 56 2.57 12.70 16.99
N ASP A 57 3.87 12.40 17.08
CA ASP A 57 4.79 13.11 17.97
C ASP A 57 5.59 14.21 17.25
N GLY A 58 5.42 14.35 15.94
CA GLY A 58 6.10 15.33 15.09
C GLY A 58 7.43 14.85 14.52
N SER A 59 7.81 13.59 14.79
CA SER A 59 8.94 12.93 14.13
C SER A 59 8.58 12.43 12.73
N GLU A 60 7.29 12.34 12.40
CA GLU A 60 6.81 11.81 11.13
C GLU A 60 6.88 12.87 10.02
N TYR A 61 7.56 12.55 8.91
CA TYR A 61 7.71 13.50 7.80
C TYR A 61 6.66 13.33 6.70
N LEU A 62 6.30 12.08 6.42
CA LEU A 62 5.59 11.69 5.21
C LEU A 62 4.71 10.46 5.49
N LEU A 63 3.45 10.53 5.10
CA LEU A 63 2.56 9.38 4.97
C LEU A 63 2.43 9.03 3.49
N MET A 64 2.59 7.75 3.15
CA MET A 64 2.42 7.23 1.79
C MET A 64 1.31 6.18 1.77
N LEU A 65 0.38 6.33 0.83
CA LEU A 65 -0.67 5.35 0.55
C LEU A 65 -0.50 4.90 -0.90
N ALA A 66 -0.48 3.59 -1.13
CA ALA A 66 -0.34 3.03 -2.47
C ALA A 66 -1.14 1.74 -2.62
N CYS A 67 -1.47 1.39 -3.86
CA CYS A 67 -2.05 0.09 -4.20
C CYS A 67 -1.01 -1.03 -4.17
N ASP A 68 -1.51 -2.26 -4.20
CA ASP A 68 -0.74 -3.51 -4.35
C ASP A 68 0.26 -3.45 -5.52
N GLY A 69 -0.09 -2.88 -6.67
CA GLY A 69 0.88 -2.74 -7.77
C GLY A 69 2.22 -2.09 -7.38
N VAL A 70 2.24 -1.18 -6.40
CA VAL A 70 3.48 -0.63 -5.84
C VAL A 70 4.10 -1.58 -4.82
N TRP A 71 3.31 -2.11 -3.88
CA TRP A 71 3.79 -2.95 -2.77
C TRP A 71 4.20 -4.38 -3.16
N ASP A 72 3.68 -4.89 -4.28
CA ASP A 72 4.12 -6.14 -4.90
C ASP A 72 5.47 -5.95 -5.62
N THR A 73 5.80 -4.71 -5.98
CA THR A 73 7.05 -4.37 -6.65
C THR A 73 8.14 -3.98 -5.66
N PHE A 74 7.78 -3.27 -4.59
CA PHE A 74 8.73 -2.73 -3.61
C PHE A 74 8.31 -3.02 -2.17
N ASN A 75 9.29 -3.40 -1.35
CA ASN A 75 9.15 -3.37 0.10
C ASN A 75 9.36 -1.96 0.68
N GLU A 76 9.12 -1.80 1.98
CA GLU A 76 9.20 -0.51 2.67
C GLU A 76 10.60 0.12 2.58
N ALA A 77 11.66 -0.67 2.64
CA ALA A 77 13.03 -0.19 2.55
C ALA A 77 13.38 0.30 1.13
N GLU A 78 12.87 -0.35 0.09
CA GLU A 78 13.04 0.07 -1.30
C GLU A 78 12.28 1.38 -1.59
N VAL A 79 11.05 1.50 -1.11
CA VAL A 79 10.30 2.77 -1.19
C VAL A 79 11.04 3.88 -0.46
N TYR A 80 11.55 3.63 0.75
CA TYR A 80 12.38 4.60 1.48
C TYR A 80 13.62 5.02 0.70
N ASN A 81 14.33 4.07 0.08
CA ASN A 81 15.50 4.37 -0.74
C ASN A 81 15.15 5.24 -1.96
N HIS A 82 14.01 5.00 -2.61
CA HIS A 82 13.53 5.85 -3.70
C HIS A 82 13.15 7.26 -3.23
N VAL A 83 12.50 7.39 -2.07
CA VAL A 83 12.23 8.70 -1.46
C VAL A 83 13.54 9.44 -1.19
N LYS A 84 14.51 8.76 -0.56
CA LYS A 84 15.83 9.31 -0.27
C LYS A 84 16.55 9.75 -1.55
N GLU A 85 16.60 8.89 -2.58
CA GLU A 85 17.22 9.21 -3.86
C GLU A 85 16.57 10.44 -4.51
N PHE A 86 15.24 10.49 -4.55
CA PHE A 86 14.50 11.64 -5.11
C PHE A 86 14.83 12.93 -4.36
N VAL A 87 14.82 12.87 -3.03
CA VAL A 87 15.06 14.04 -2.18
C VAL A 87 16.50 14.52 -2.31
N SER A 88 17.49 13.63 -2.30
CA SER A 88 18.91 13.98 -2.44
C SER A 88 19.29 14.51 -3.84
N THR A 89 18.49 14.22 -4.87
CA THR A 89 18.78 14.61 -6.27
C THR A 89 17.92 15.76 -6.77
N THR A 90 16.94 16.23 -5.99
CA THR A 90 16.02 17.29 -6.40
C THR A 90 15.94 18.39 -5.35
N THR A 91 15.16 19.44 -5.62
CA THR A 91 14.91 20.53 -4.67
C THR A 91 13.50 20.41 -4.09
N PRO A 92 13.22 21.00 -2.91
CA PRO A 92 11.88 20.99 -2.31
C PRO A 92 10.77 21.48 -3.26
N LYS A 93 11.08 22.33 -4.24
CA LYS A 93 10.11 22.80 -5.25
C LYS A 93 9.53 21.68 -6.13
N ARG A 94 10.18 20.51 -6.17
CA ARG A 94 9.74 19.36 -6.96
C ARG A 94 8.93 18.34 -6.17
N TYR A 95 8.58 18.60 -4.91
CA TYR A 95 7.90 17.65 -4.03
C TYR A 95 6.66 16.97 -4.65
N ALA A 96 5.88 17.71 -5.45
CA ALA A 96 4.69 17.20 -6.12
C ALA A 96 4.97 16.07 -7.13
N LYS A 97 6.24 15.88 -7.51
CA LYS A 97 6.71 14.81 -8.40
C LYS A 97 7.17 13.55 -7.68
N LEU A 98 7.18 13.53 -6.35
CA LEU A 98 7.64 12.38 -5.58
C LEU A 98 6.82 11.12 -5.86
N SER A 99 5.49 11.23 -5.87
CA SER A 99 4.62 10.08 -6.13
C SER A 99 4.80 9.54 -7.56
N GLU A 100 4.81 10.43 -8.55
CA GLU A 100 5.08 10.09 -9.96
C GLU A 100 6.43 9.40 -10.12
N TYR A 101 7.46 9.89 -9.42
CA TYR A 101 8.79 9.30 -9.45
C TYR A 101 8.78 7.86 -8.92
N VAL A 102 8.17 7.61 -7.76
CA VAL A 102 8.09 6.26 -7.17
C VAL A 102 7.29 5.32 -8.08
N THR A 103 6.15 5.77 -8.62
CA THR A 103 5.37 4.94 -9.55
C THR A 103 6.10 4.68 -10.87
N THR A 104 6.91 5.63 -11.36
CA THR A 104 7.75 5.42 -12.54
C THR A 104 8.82 4.37 -12.25
N ARG A 105 9.44 4.40 -11.06
CA ARG A 105 10.40 3.37 -10.66
C ARG A 105 9.76 1.99 -10.54
N ALA A 106 8.55 1.90 -10.02
CA ALA A 106 7.82 0.61 -9.97
C ALA A 106 7.56 0.08 -11.38
N LYS A 107 7.13 0.95 -12.29
CA LYS A 107 6.94 0.59 -13.70
C LYS A 107 8.25 0.11 -14.35
N ASP A 108 9.35 0.83 -14.15
CA ASP A 108 10.66 0.48 -14.71
C ASP A 108 11.20 -0.83 -14.12
N ALA A 109 10.82 -1.18 -12.88
CA ALA A 109 11.12 -2.45 -12.23
C ALA A 109 10.23 -3.62 -12.72
N GLY A 110 9.29 -3.36 -13.63
CA GLY A 110 8.47 -4.40 -14.27
C GLY A 110 7.10 -4.62 -13.66
N ALA A 111 6.58 -3.66 -12.87
CA ALA A 111 5.22 -3.74 -12.35
C ALA A 111 4.20 -3.97 -13.47
N THR A 112 3.29 -4.91 -13.26
CA THR A 112 2.28 -5.34 -14.24
C THR A 112 0.87 -4.86 -13.93
N ASP A 113 0.65 -4.32 -12.73
CA ASP A 113 -0.65 -3.82 -12.28
C ASP A 113 -0.75 -2.29 -12.38
N ASN A 114 -1.92 -1.76 -12.02
CA ASN A 114 -2.18 -0.34 -11.87
C ASN A 114 -1.30 0.24 -10.76
N LEU A 115 -0.77 1.44 -11.00
CA LEU A 115 0.16 2.11 -10.10
C LEU A 115 -0.45 3.43 -9.64
N THR A 116 -0.85 3.48 -8.37
CA THR A 116 -1.37 4.68 -7.72
C THR A 116 -0.64 4.89 -6.41
N LEU A 117 -0.15 6.11 -6.18
CA LEU A 117 0.52 6.49 -4.95
C LEU A 117 0.18 7.93 -4.54
N ILE A 118 -0.16 8.10 -3.27
CA ILE A 118 -0.46 9.39 -2.65
C ILE A 118 0.60 9.68 -1.59
N CYS A 119 1.17 10.88 -1.64
CA CYS A 119 2.10 11.40 -0.64
C CYS A 119 1.43 12.52 0.16
N VAL A 120 1.42 12.38 1.48
CA VAL A 120 0.93 13.41 2.41
C VAL A 120 2.09 13.86 3.29
N PHE A 121 2.52 15.11 3.10
CA PHE A 121 3.58 15.71 3.91
C PHE A 121 3.00 16.12 5.27
N LEU A 122 3.47 15.49 6.33
CA LEU A 122 3.03 15.74 7.71
C LEU A 122 3.81 16.89 8.36
N ARG A 123 4.96 17.24 7.76
CA ARG A 123 5.81 18.38 8.10
C ARG A 123 6.02 19.29 6.90
N PRO A 124 6.54 20.52 7.08
CA PRO A 124 6.95 21.35 5.94
C PRO A 124 7.86 20.56 5.00
N VAL A 125 7.58 20.63 3.69
CA VAL A 125 8.32 19.88 2.66
C VAL A 125 9.83 20.05 2.78
N ALA A 126 10.29 21.27 3.13
CA ALA A 126 11.71 21.57 3.30
C ALA A 126 12.39 20.71 4.38
N ASP A 127 11.67 20.30 5.43
CA ASP A 127 12.21 19.48 6.51
C ASP A 127 12.64 18.10 5.99
N LEU A 128 11.87 17.50 5.08
CA LEU A 128 12.23 16.21 4.48
C LEU A 128 13.53 16.32 3.67
N TRP A 129 13.73 17.43 2.94
CA TRP A 129 14.98 17.68 2.22
C TRP A 129 16.15 17.94 3.15
N ALA A 130 15.93 18.65 4.25
CA ALA A 130 16.94 18.90 5.26
C ALA A 130 17.39 17.62 5.97
N LEU A 131 16.55 16.59 6.04
CA LEU A 131 16.88 15.31 6.68
C LEU A 131 18.01 14.55 5.94
N PHE A 132 18.16 14.76 4.63
CA PHE A 132 19.08 14.01 3.78
C PHE A 132 20.25 14.84 3.22
N ASN A 133 20.41 16.08 3.68
CA ASN A 133 21.50 16.99 3.31
C ASN A 133 22.54 17.11 4.40
#